data_AF-A0A2P8FCN5-F1
#
_entry.id   AF-A0A2P8FCN5-F1
#
_cell.length_a   1.000
_cell.length_b   1.000
_cell.length_c   1.000
_cell.angle_alpha   90.00
_cell.angle_beta   90.00
_cell.angle_gamma   90.00
#
_symmetry.space_group_name_H-M   'P 1'
#
loop_
_entity.id
_entity.type
_entity.pdbx_description
1 polymer ?
#
loop_
_entity_poly.entity_id
_entity_poly.type
_entity_poly.pdbx_seq_one_letter_code
_entity_poly.pdbx_strand_id
1 'polypeptide(L)'
;MNWLSPPLIGCLCILAICCSSEGSGRAEHARNNVKSGSPAGCLITYQNRLNQLLTPAIAADLAGKPKEQARQKYNQVMKNASYHSMQYSWKTDRQKQVQLMGRTMTVPADAVIELHGLRTVTLESFKKSHRPATDEQLAAAKKEIDQAIDGQSDNQQINEHLQKLDQMHVDKQTQKSTASELSSVFAQAAKSYTDVTGIGQAASWNSFENRLYIFEKGIELSVTVDLSSDSQFNRKKAIELGKSLLAACR
;
A
#
# COMPACT_ATOMS: atom_id res chain seq x y z
N MET A 1 4.02 39.65 12.03
CA MET A 1 3.92 38.32 12.68
C MET A 1 4.22 37.27 11.63
N ASN A 2 5.49 36.89 11.51
CA ASN A 2 6.00 35.98 10.49
C ASN A 2 5.81 34.54 10.97
N TRP A 3 5.00 33.76 10.27
CA TRP A 3 4.92 32.32 10.45
C TRP A 3 5.91 31.65 9.50
N LEU A 4 6.93 31.04 10.10
CA LEU A 4 7.93 30.22 9.43
C LEU A 4 7.28 28.97 8.84
N SER A 5 7.43 28.79 7.53
CA SER A 5 7.13 27.55 6.81
C SER A 5 8.01 26.41 7.32
N PRO A 6 7.48 25.20 7.58
CA PRO A 6 8.31 24.05 7.89
C PRO A 6 9.01 23.54 6.62
N PRO A 7 10.27 23.07 6.72
CA PRO A 7 11.01 22.56 5.59
C PRO A 7 10.41 21.23 5.09
N LEU A 8 10.38 21.10 3.76
CA LEU A 8 10.10 19.88 3.01
C LEU A 8 11.06 18.76 3.44
N ILE A 9 10.62 17.90 4.36
CA ILE A 9 11.28 16.62 4.63
C ILE A 9 10.97 15.72 3.43
N GLY A 10 11.95 15.65 2.53
CA GLY A 10 11.95 14.75 1.39
C GLY A 10 11.73 13.32 1.85
N CYS A 11 10.64 12.73 1.37
CA CYS A 11 10.31 11.34 1.53
C CYS A 11 11.37 10.50 0.80
N LEU A 12 12.39 10.03 1.54
CA LEU A 12 13.37 9.08 1.03
C LEU A 12 12.69 7.70 0.94
N CYS A 13 11.96 7.46 -0.15
CA CYS A 13 11.51 6.12 -0.52
C CYS A 13 12.73 5.27 -0.94
N ILE A 14 13.43 4.67 0.02
CA ILE A 14 14.31 3.53 -0.27
C ILE A 14 13.42 2.28 -0.24
N LEU A 15 12.84 1.95 -1.40
CA LEU A 15 12.23 0.66 -1.66
C LEU A 15 12.63 0.23 -3.08
N ALA A 16 13.67 -0.58 -3.18
CA ALA A 16 13.88 -1.53 -4.28
C ALA A 16 15.01 -2.54 -3.96
N ILE A 17 14.84 -3.38 -2.93
CA ILE A 17 15.52 -4.68 -2.89
C ILE A 17 14.45 -5.75 -3.13
N CYS A 18 14.06 -5.86 -4.39
CA CYS A 18 13.38 -7.01 -4.98
C CYS A 18 13.77 -7.16 -6.46
N CYS A 19 15.01 -6.81 -6.78
CA CYS A 19 15.59 -7.01 -8.12
C CYS A 19 16.88 -7.82 -7.97
N SER A 20 16.74 -9.14 -7.82
CA SER A 20 17.73 -10.03 -8.42
C SER A 20 17.55 -9.93 -9.93
N SER A 21 18.59 -9.48 -10.60
CA SER A 21 18.66 -9.27 -12.04
C SER A 21 18.70 -10.59 -12.79
N GLU A 22 17.59 -10.96 -13.42
CA GLU A 22 17.58 -11.72 -14.67
C GLU A 22 16.49 -11.14 -15.59
N GLY A 23 16.91 -10.61 -16.74
CA GLY A 23 16.05 -10.44 -17.92
C GLY A 23 15.11 -9.23 -17.93
N SER A 24 15.64 -8.10 -18.39
CA SER A 24 14.88 -7.08 -19.12
C SER A 24 14.04 -7.75 -20.22
N GLY A 25 12.70 -7.73 -20.11
CA GLY A 25 11.83 -8.28 -21.15
C GLY A 25 10.40 -8.71 -20.76
N ARG A 26 9.94 -8.54 -19.51
CA ARG A 26 8.65 -9.16 -19.08
C ARG A 26 7.53 -8.22 -18.60
N ALA A 27 7.66 -6.91 -18.80
CA ALA A 27 6.56 -5.97 -18.57
C ALA A 27 5.60 -5.83 -19.78
N GLU A 28 6.02 -6.27 -20.97
CA GLU A 28 5.25 -6.09 -22.21
C GLU A 28 4.27 -7.24 -22.48
N HIS A 29 4.53 -8.44 -21.94
CA HIS A 29 3.67 -9.62 -22.16
C HIS A 29 2.39 -9.68 -21.31
N ALA A 30 2.23 -8.81 -20.31
CA ALA A 30 0.98 -8.75 -19.53
C ALA A 30 -0.11 -7.91 -20.22
N ARG A 31 0.24 -7.06 -21.19
CA ARG A 31 -0.75 -6.23 -21.91
C ARG A 31 -1.57 -7.01 -22.93
N ASN A 32 -1.05 -8.11 -23.47
CA ASN A 32 -1.66 -8.78 -24.62
C ASN A 32 -2.77 -9.80 -24.30
N ASN A 33 -3.16 -9.99 -23.04
CA ASN A 33 -4.20 -10.94 -22.67
C ASN A 33 -5.49 -10.33 -22.12
N VAL A 34 -5.57 -9.00 -21.97
CA VAL A 34 -6.82 -8.35 -21.60
C VAL A 34 -7.60 -8.05 -22.88
N LYS A 35 -8.34 -9.04 -23.39
CA LYS A 35 -9.30 -8.81 -24.49
C LYS A 35 -10.33 -7.78 -24.03
N SER A 36 -10.50 -6.72 -24.83
CA SER A 36 -11.62 -5.79 -24.70
C SER A 36 -12.93 -6.59 -24.77
N GLY A 37 -13.76 -6.50 -23.73
CA GLY A 37 -14.96 -7.32 -23.54
C GLY A 37 -14.85 -8.44 -22.49
N SER A 38 -13.67 -8.67 -21.89
CA SER A 38 -13.55 -9.50 -20.68
C SER A 38 -13.82 -8.66 -19.41
N PRO A 39 -14.31 -9.24 -18.29
CA PRO A 39 -14.48 -8.50 -17.04
C PRO A 39 -13.18 -7.89 -16.48
N ALA A 40 -12.02 -8.44 -16.86
CA ALA A 40 -10.71 -7.81 -16.63
C ALA A 40 -10.54 -6.49 -17.37
N GLY A 41 -11.00 -6.46 -18.64
CA GLY A 41 -11.02 -5.28 -19.48
C GLY A 41 -11.94 -4.20 -18.92
N CYS A 42 -13.02 -4.56 -18.23
CA CYS A 42 -13.93 -3.59 -17.61
C CYS A 42 -13.27 -2.81 -16.47
N LEU A 43 -12.66 -3.51 -15.49
CA LEU A 43 -12.07 -2.86 -14.32
C LEU A 43 -10.96 -1.88 -14.73
N ILE A 44 -10.06 -2.29 -15.64
CA ILE A 44 -8.97 -1.42 -16.06
C ILE A 44 -9.45 -0.15 -16.77
N THR A 45 -10.67 -0.11 -17.33
CA THR A 45 -11.24 1.14 -17.87
C THR A 45 -11.42 2.22 -16.79
N TYR A 46 -11.49 1.85 -15.52
CA TYR A 46 -11.62 2.79 -14.40
C TYR A 46 -10.28 3.33 -13.90
N GLN A 47 -9.13 2.89 -14.45
CA GLN A 47 -7.80 3.20 -13.92
C GLN A 47 -7.53 4.72 -13.76
N ASN A 48 -8.07 5.54 -14.66
CA ASN A 48 -7.94 7.01 -14.60
C ASN A 48 -9.18 7.72 -14.03
N ARG A 49 -10.20 6.97 -13.60
CA ARG A 49 -11.51 7.48 -13.18
C ARG A 49 -12.03 6.68 -11.98
N LEU A 50 -11.17 6.50 -10.98
CA LEU A 50 -11.47 5.73 -9.76
C LEU A 50 -12.70 6.28 -9.02
N ASN A 51 -12.98 7.58 -9.14
CA ASN A 51 -14.18 8.23 -8.60
C ASN A 51 -15.50 7.78 -9.25
N GLN A 52 -15.47 7.20 -10.44
CA GLN A 52 -16.64 6.57 -11.06
C GLN A 52 -16.85 5.13 -10.57
N LEU A 53 -15.78 4.46 -10.13
CA LEU A 53 -15.85 3.12 -9.56
C LEU A 53 -16.19 3.17 -8.06
N LEU A 54 -15.45 3.95 -7.29
CA LEU A 54 -15.76 4.30 -5.90
C LEU A 54 -16.47 5.66 -5.88
N THR A 55 -17.79 5.62 -6.01
CA THR A 55 -18.63 6.83 -5.94
C THR A 55 -18.82 7.28 -4.48
N PRO A 56 -19.15 8.55 -4.24
CA PRO A 56 -19.43 9.03 -2.89
C PRO A 56 -20.65 8.34 -2.27
N ALA A 57 -21.61 7.88 -3.09
CA ALA A 57 -22.78 7.14 -2.61
C ALA A 57 -22.40 5.75 -2.08
N ILE A 58 -21.57 5.00 -2.82
CA ILE A 58 -21.05 3.69 -2.38
C ILE A 58 -20.26 3.84 -1.07
N ALA A 59 -19.40 4.86 -0.99
CA ALA A 59 -18.60 5.07 0.22
C ALA A 59 -19.46 5.48 1.43
N ALA A 60 -20.43 6.38 1.24
CA ALA A 60 -21.34 6.83 2.29
C ALA A 60 -22.23 5.70 2.83
N ASP A 61 -22.81 4.91 1.93
CA ASP A 61 -23.64 3.75 2.27
C ASP A 61 -22.84 2.71 3.07
N LEU A 62 -21.66 2.33 2.58
CA LEU A 62 -20.77 1.40 3.28
C LEU A 62 -20.40 1.89 4.68
N ALA A 63 -20.11 3.19 4.81
CA ALA A 63 -19.74 3.82 6.07
C ALA A 63 -20.92 4.01 7.04
N GLY A 64 -22.17 3.95 6.55
CA GLY A 64 -23.35 4.36 7.30
C GLY A 64 -23.29 5.85 7.69
N LYS A 65 -22.76 6.70 6.81
CA LYS A 65 -22.54 8.14 7.06
C LYS A 65 -23.14 9.00 5.96
N PRO A 66 -23.57 10.24 6.26
CA PRO A 66 -24.07 11.15 5.23
C PRO A 66 -23.00 11.46 4.19
N LYS A 67 -23.38 11.40 2.91
CA LYS A 67 -22.50 11.68 1.78
C LYS A 67 -21.96 13.11 1.83
N GLU A 68 -22.77 14.05 2.28
CA GLU A 68 -22.49 15.49 2.33
C GLU A 68 -21.39 15.84 3.34
N GLN A 69 -21.15 14.95 4.30
CA GLN A 69 -20.10 15.10 5.31
C GLN A 69 -18.77 14.47 4.88
N ALA A 70 -18.75 13.77 3.74
CA ALA A 70 -17.55 13.11 3.24
C ALA A 70 -16.57 14.13 2.67
N ARG A 71 -15.34 14.14 3.18
CA ARG A 71 -14.20 14.79 2.52
C ARG A 71 -13.69 13.89 1.42
N GLN A 72 -13.69 14.40 0.20
CA GLN A 72 -13.23 13.70 -0.98
C GLN A 72 -11.78 14.09 -1.31
N LYS A 73 -10.92 13.09 -1.56
CA LYS A 73 -9.55 13.29 -2.03
C LYS A 73 -9.25 12.30 -3.16
N TYR A 74 -8.99 12.83 -4.37
CA TYR A 74 -8.48 12.06 -5.49
C TYR A 74 -6.98 12.36 -5.64
N ASN A 75 -6.13 11.40 -5.28
CA ASN A 75 -4.69 11.51 -5.46
C ASN A 75 -4.28 11.03 -6.86
N GLN A 76 -3.74 11.95 -7.66
CA GLN A 76 -3.23 11.69 -9.01
C GLN A 76 -1.81 12.24 -9.21
N VAL A 77 -1.06 12.43 -8.12
CA VAL A 77 0.27 13.07 -8.15
C VAL A 77 1.25 12.26 -8.99
N MET A 78 1.13 10.93 -8.99
CA MET A 78 1.99 10.05 -9.77
C MET A 78 1.52 9.93 -11.22
N LYS A 79 2.45 10.00 -12.18
CA LYS A 79 2.14 9.84 -13.62
C LYS A 79 1.50 8.50 -13.96
N ASN A 80 1.92 7.43 -13.29
CA ASN A 80 1.35 6.10 -13.48
C ASN A 80 0.07 5.96 -12.65
N ALA A 81 -1.06 5.76 -13.35
CA ALA A 81 -2.40 5.65 -12.78
C ALA A 81 -2.59 4.46 -11.83
N SER A 82 -1.69 3.47 -11.86
CA SER A 82 -1.65 2.38 -10.87
C SER A 82 -1.35 2.89 -9.44
N TYR A 83 -0.83 4.10 -9.28
CA TYR A 83 -0.57 4.75 -8.00
C TYR A 83 -1.60 5.84 -7.64
N HIS A 84 -2.65 5.99 -8.44
CA HIS A 84 -3.75 6.91 -8.09
C HIS A 84 -4.56 6.32 -6.94
N SER A 85 -5.28 7.16 -6.20
CA SER A 85 -6.23 6.69 -5.19
C SER A 85 -7.42 7.62 -5.04
N MET A 86 -8.58 7.03 -4.73
CA MET A 86 -9.81 7.76 -4.46
C MET A 86 -10.24 7.49 -3.01
N GLN A 87 -10.20 8.53 -2.18
CA GLN A 87 -10.49 8.46 -0.75
C GLN A 87 -11.71 9.30 -0.38
N TYR A 88 -12.57 8.74 0.47
CA TYR A 88 -13.60 9.46 1.21
C TYR A 88 -13.32 9.33 2.70
N SER A 89 -13.40 10.44 3.43
CA SER A 89 -13.24 10.43 4.88
C SER A 89 -14.25 11.28 5.63
N TRP A 90 -14.56 10.87 6.86
CA TRP A 90 -15.47 11.57 7.77
C TRP A 90 -14.77 11.83 9.09
N LYS A 91 -15.01 13.01 9.67
CA LYS A 91 -14.55 13.29 11.03
C LYS A 91 -15.24 12.35 12.02
N THR A 92 -14.47 11.88 13.00
CA THR A 92 -14.97 11.08 14.10
C THR A 92 -14.25 11.49 15.38
N ASP A 93 -14.80 11.10 16.53
CA ASP A 93 -14.18 11.32 17.83
C ASP A 93 -13.11 10.27 18.17
N ARG A 94 -12.88 9.29 17.28
CA ARG A 94 -11.86 8.26 17.49
C ARG A 94 -10.48 8.88 17.53
N GLN A 95 -9.62 8.27 18.34
CA GLN A 95 -8.21 8.59 18.42
C GLN A 95 -7.41 7.32 18.09
N LYS A 96 -6.24 7.48 17.48
CA LYS A 96 -5.28 6.40 17.28
C LYS A 96 -3.90 6.81 17.80
N GLN A 97 -3.19 5.84 18.33
CA GLN A 97 -1.79 6.01 18.68
C GLN A 97 -0.93 5.80 17.44
N VAL A 98 -0.03 6.74 17.18
CA VAL A 98 1.00 6.62 16.15
C VAL A 98 2.34 6.78 16.83
N GLN A 99 3.28 5.89 16.51
CA GLN A 99 4.65 6.02 16.95
C GLN A 99 5.44 6.75 15.86
N LEU A 100 6.02 7.89 16.22
CA LEU A 100 6.82 8.70 15.32
C LEU A 100 8.11 9.10 16.07
N MET A 101 9.28 8.71 15.54
CA MET A 101 10.58 9.04 16.12
C MET A 101 10.69 8.67 17.61
N GLY A 102 10.28 7.45 17.96
CA GLY A 102 10.32 6.95 19.34
C GLY A 102 9.28 7.56 20.31
N ARG A 103 8.40 8.46 19.85
CA ARG A 103 7.32 9.03 20.67
C ARG A 103 5.96 8.49 20.25
N THR A 104 5.13 8.12 21.22
CA THR A 104 3.73 7.78 20.99
C THR A 104 2.89 9.04 21.03
N MET A 105 2.27 9.38 19.90
CA MET A 105 1.34 10.49 19.78
C MET A 105 -0.09 9.97 19.63
N THR A 106 -1.04 10.65 20.27
CA THR A 106 -2.47 10.40 20.07
C THR A 106 -2.98 11.39 19.02
N VAL A 107 -3.51 10.88 17.92
CA VAL A 107 -4.02 11.68 16.81
C VAL A 107 -5.47 11.31 16.47
N PRO A 108 -6.29 12.27 16.03
CA PRO A 108 -7.64 11.97 15.56
C PRO A 108 -7.64 10.95 14.43
N ALA A 109 -8.55 9.98 14.50
CA ALA A 109 -8.74 8.95 13.49
C ALA A 109 -10.05 9.21 12.73
N ASP A 110 -9.93 9.78 11.55
CA ASP A 110 -11.07 9.92 10.65
C ASP A 110 -11.57 8.52 10.22
N ALA A 111 -12.87 8.38 9.94
CA ALA A 111 -13.38 7.21 9.24
C ALA A 111 -12.96 7.31 7.77
N VAL A 112 -12.36 6.26 7.21
CA VAL A 112 -11.76 6.28 5.87
C VAL A 112 -12.23 5.09 5.03
N ILE A 113 -12.56 5.38 3.79
CA ILE A 113 -12.69 4.40 2.71
C ILE A 113 -11.83 4.88 1.55
N GLU A 114 -10.94 4.02 1.05
CA GLU A 114 -10.05 4.34 -0.05
C GLU A 114 -9.99 3.20 -1.07
N LEU A 115 -10.11 3.54 -2.35
CA LEU A 115 -9.76 2.68 -3.46
C LEU A 115 -8.38 3.07 -3.98
N HIS A 116 -7.44 2.14 -3.94
CA HIS A 116 -6.11 2.29 -4.52
C HIS A 116 -6.13 1.90 -5.99
N GLY A 117 -5.15 2.40 -6.73
CA GLY A 117 -5.05 2.27 -8.18
C GLY A 117 -5.15 0.82 -8.67
N LEU A 118 -5.65 0.69 -9.88
CA LEU A 118 -5.81 -0.58 -10.57
C LEU A 118 -4.54 -0.90 -11.34
N ARG A 119 -4.05 -2.13 -11.26
CA ARG A 119 -2.85 -2.55 -12.01
C ARG A 119 -3.01 -3.94 -12.61
N THR A 120 -2.38 -4.14 -13.77
CA THR A 120 -2.30 -5.46 -14.41
C THR A 120 -1.21 -6.28 -13.73
N VAL A 121 -1.55 -7.49 -13.27
CA VAL A 121 -0.61 -8.44 -12.67
C VAL A 121 -0.96 -9.88 -13.07
N THR A 122 -0.04 -10.81 -12.83
CA THR A 122 -0.35 -12.25 -12.91
C THR A 122 -0.82 -12.76 -11.55
N LEU A 123 -1.58 -13.87 -11.54
CA LEU A 123 -1.99 -14.53 -10.30
C LEU A 123 -0.77 -14.94 -9.44
N GLU A 124 0.29 -15.41 -10.08
CA GLU A 124 1.53 -15.78 -9.41
C GLU A 124 2.20 -14.58 -8.74
N SER A 125 2.32 -13.45 -9.45
CA SER A 125 2.88 -12.21 -8.91
C SER A 125 2.05 -11.69 -7.74
N PHE A 126 0.72 -11.75 -7.86
CA PHE A 126 -0.20 -11.40 -6.77
C PHE A 126 0.03 -12.27 -5.53
N LYS A 127 0.02 -13.61 -5.68
CA LYS A 127 0.23 -14.55 -4.57
C LYS A 127 1.61 -14.42 -3.94
N LYS A 128 2.64 -14.12 -4.74
CA LYS A 128 4.00 -13.89 -4.24
C LYS A 128 4.09 -12.62 -3.42
N SER A 129 3.38 -11.57 -3.82
CA SER A 129 3.44 -10.24 -3.19
C SER A 129 2.56 -10.12 -1.95
N HIS A 130 1.44 -10.85 -1.90
CA HIS A 130 0.41 -10.71 -0.87
C HIS A 130 0.23 -11.96 -0.01
N ARG A 131 1.35 -12.56 0.37
CA ARG A 131 1.42 -13.69 1.32
C ARG A 131 2.16 -13.28 2.58
N PRO A 132 1.90 -13.94 3.72
CA PRO A 132 2.70 -13.73 4.91
C PRO A 132 4.16 -14.12 4.64
N ALA A 133 5.10 -13.25 5.00
CA ALA A 133 6.51 -13.57 4.99
C ALA A 133 6.84 -14.58 6.11
N THR A 134 7.77 -15.50 5.82
CA THR A 134 8.26 -16.45 6.83
C THR A 134 9.33 -15.79 7.71
N ASP A 135 9.54 -16.32 8.91
CA ASP A 135 10.61 -15.85 9.80
C ASP A 135 11.99 -15.95 9.14
N GLU A 136 12.23 -17.01 8.37
CA GLU A 136 13.46 -17.20 7.60
C GLU A 136 13.66 -16.10 6.55
N GLN A 137 12.60 -15.73 5.82
CA GLN A 137 12.66 -14.66 4.81
C GLN A 137 12.97 -13.31 5.44
N LEU A 138 12.40 -13.04 6.62
CA LEU A 138 12.65 -11.80 7.35
C LEU A 138 14.05 -11.77 7.97
N ALA A 139 14.54 -12.90 8.46
CA ALA A 139 15.90 -13.01 8.98
C ALA A 139 16.94 -12.82 7.87
N ALA A 140 16.70 -13.40 6.69
CA ALA A 140 17.55 -13.21 5.51
C ALA A 140 17.56 -11.73 5.06
N ALA A 141 16.39 -11.10 4.96
CA ALA A 141 16.27 -9.69 4.59
C ALA A 141 16.96 -8.76 5.62
N LYS A 142 16.78 -9.02 6.92
CA LYS A 142 17.46 -8.28 7.99
C LYS A 142 18.98 -8.39 7.85
N LYS A 143 19.49 -9.60 7.62
CA LYS A 143 20.92 -9.85 7.44
C LYS A 143 21.48 -9.08 6.25
N GLU A 144 20.77 -9.05 5.12
CA GLU A 144 21.18 -8.31 3.92
C GLU A 144 21.22 -6.79 4.18
N ILE A 145 20.23 -6.26 4.90
CA ILE A 145 20.21 -4.84 5.32
C ILE A 145 21.39 -4.51 6.25
N ASP A 146 21.65 -5.36 7.25
CA ASP A 146 22.74 -5.17 8.20
C ASP A 146 24.10 -5.21 7.48
N GLN A 147 24.31 -6.17 6.57
CA GLN A 147 25.50 -6.27 5.73
C GLN A 147 25.68 -5.04 4.84
N ALA A 148 24.59 -4.54 4.25
CA ALA A 148 24.64 -3.35 3.44
C ALA A 148 25.09 -2.13 4.23
N ILE A 149 24.51 -1.88 5.41
CA ILE A 149 24.89 -0.75 6.27
C ILE A 149 26.34 -0.85 6.74
N ASP A 150 26.85 -2.07 6.94
CA ASP A 150 28.24 -2.32 7.29
C ASP A 150 29.21 -2.21 6.09
N GLY A 151 28.71 -1.85 4.90
CA GLY A 151 29.51 -1.69 3.69
C GLY A 151 29.97 -3.03 3.10
N GLN A 152 29.32 -4.12 3.48
CA GLN A 152 29.59 -5.50 3.01
C GLN A 152 28.59 -5.93 1.93
N SER A 153 27.95 -4.98 1.27
CA SER A 153 27.01 -5.24 0.18
C SER A 153 27.72 -5.22 -1.18
N ASP A 154 27.48 -6.25 -1.98
CA ASP A 154 27.92 -6.32 -3.37
C ASP A 154 27.09 -5.43 -4.32
N ASN A 155 26.03 -4.78 -3.80
CA ASN A 155 25.16 -3.91 -4.57
C ASN A 155 25.70 -2.46 -4.63
N GLN A 156 26.17 -2.09 -5.81
CA GLN A 156 26.75 -0.76 -6.09
C GLN A 156 25.79 0.40 -5.79
N GLN A 157 24.49 0.26 -6.07
CA GLN A 157 23.52 1.33 -5.80
C GLN A 157 23.32 1.58 -4.31
N ILE A 158 23.41 0.52 -3.49
CA ILE A 158 23.32 0.66 -2.04
C ILE A 158 24.57 1.36 -1.50
N ASN A 159 25.75 0.98 -2.01
CA ASN A 159 27.02 1.59 -1.61
C ASN A 159 27.07 3.09 -1.97
N GLU A 160 26.58 3.48 -3.15
CA GLU A 160 26.47 4.89 -3.55
C GLU A 160 25.49 5.68 -2.66
N HIS A 161 24.40 5.08 -2.21
CA HIS A 161 23.47 5.72 -1.28
C HIS A 161 24.04 5.88 0.13
N LEU A 162 24.79 4.90 0.62
CA LEU A 162 25.49 4.99 1.91
C LEU A 162 26.57 6.08 1.90
N GLN A 163 27.31 6.22 0.79
CA GLN A 163 28.27 7.32 0.62
C GLN A 163 27.60 8.70 0.68
N LYS A 164 26.39 8.86 0.12
CA LYS A 164 25.64 10.11 0.23
C LYS A 164 25.17 10.39 1.66
N LEU A 165 24.81 9.36 2.43
CA LEU A 165 24.46 9.51 3.85
C LEU A 165 25.66 9.93 4.69
N ASP A 166 26.84 9.36 4.41
CA ASP A 166 28.10 9.77 5.04
C ASP A 166 28.44 11.24 4.73
N GLN A 167 28.21 11.69 3.49
CA GLN A 167 28.37 13.11 3.10
C GLN A 167 27.41 14.05 3.86
N MET A 168 26.23 13.56 4.24
CA MET A 168 25.26 14.30 5.07
C MET A 168 25.57 14.22 6.57
N HIS A 169 26.71 13.64 6.97
CA HIS A 169 27.16 13.51 8.37
C HIS A 169 26.16 12.78 9.27
N VAL A 170 25.36 11.86 8.71
CA VAL A 170 24.51 10.97 9.51
C VAL A 170 25.40 9.84 10.02
N ASP A 171 25.60 9.75 11.33
CA ASP A 171 26.46 8.74 11.91
C ASP A 171 25.88 7.31 11.71
N LYS A 172 26.77 6.32 11.64
CA LYS A 172 26.40 4.92 11.39
C LYS A 172 25.43 4.35 12.44
N GLN A 173 25.49 4.83 13.69
CA GLN A 173 24.58 4.35 14.73
C GLN A 173 23.16 4.83 14.47
N THR A 174 22.99 6.09 14.06
CA THR A 174 21.70 6.65 13.61
C THR A 174 21.16 5.92 12.38
N GLN A 175 22.02 5.59 11.41
CA GLN A 175 21.63 4.80 10.23
C GLN A 175 21.14 3.40 10.63
N LYS A 176 21.89 2.68 11.48
CA LYS A 176 21.51 1.35 11.99
C LYS A 176 20.20 1.37 12.77
N SER A 177 20.04 2.34 13.67
CA SER A 177 18.81 2.47 14.47
C SER A 177 17.59 2.69 13.59
N THR A 178 17.70 3.62 12.63
CA THR A 178 16.61 3.94 11.69
C THR A 178 16.26 2.73 10.82
N ALA A 179 17.27 2.05 10.27
CA ALA A 179 17.06 0.85 9.46
C ALA A 179 16.42 -0.29 10.25
N SER A 180 16.80 -0.47 11.52
CA SER A 180 16.20 -1.47 12.39
C SER A 180 14.74 -1.16 12.71
N GLU A 181 14.40 0.11 12.99
CA GLU A 181 13.02 0.53 13.24
C GLU A 181 12.14 0.29 12.00
N LEU A 182 12.61 0.71 10.82
CA LEU A 182 11.91 0.47 9.55
C LEU A 182 11.77 -1.03 9.26
N SER A 183 12.83 -1.82 9.47
CA SER A 183 12.80 -3.27 9.26
C SER A 183 11.77 -3.96 10.15
N SER A 184 11.62 -3.52 11.40
CA SER A 184 10.59 -4.03 12.31
C SER A 184 9.18 -3.74 11.80
N VAL A 185 8.94 -2.51 11.33
CA VAL A 185 7.66 -2.11 10.74
C VAL A 185 7.36 -2.93 9.47
N PHE A 186 8.33 -3.09 8.58
CA PHE A 186 8.19 -3.91 7.38
C PHE A 186 7.94 -5.37 7.71
N ALA A 187 8.64 -5.93 8.70
CA ALA A 187 8.42 -7.31 9.16
C ALA A 187 6.99 -7.50 9.70
N GLN A 188 6.49 -6.54 10.48
CA GLN A 188 5.13 -6.57 11.00
C GLN A 188 4.11 -6.50 9.85
N ALA A 189 4.30 -5.60 8.89
CA ALA A 189 3.44 -5.48 7.72
C ALA A 189 3.45 -6.76 6.86
N ALA A 190 4.63 -7.34 6.64
CA ALA A 190 4.81 -8.54 5.82
C ALA A 190 4.24 -9.82 6.48
N LYS A 191 4.20 -9.90 7.81
CA LYS A 191 3.55 -10.99 8.55
C LYS A 191 2.03 -10.87 8.61
N SER A 192 1.49 -9.69 8.36
CA SER A 192 0.09 -9.35 8.61
C SER A 192 -0.89 -9.78 7.51
N TYR A 193 -0.42 -10.55 6.52
CA TYR A 193 -1.26 -11.06 5.44
C TYR A 193 -2.03 -12.32 5.84
N THR A 194 -3.30 -12.36 5.46
CA THR A 194 -4.18 -13.54 5.61
C THR A 194 -5.02 -13.72 4.35
N ASP A 195 -5.21 -14.97 3.93
CA ASP A 195 -6.05 -15.26 2.77
C ASP A 195 -7.52 -14.90 3.04
N VAL A 196 -8.21 -14.45 1.98
CA VAL A 196 -9.63 -14.12 1.99
C VAL A 196 -10.33 -14.89 0.88
N THR A 197 -11.33 -15.69 1.25
CA THR A 197 -12.12 -16.49 0.30
C THR A 197 -13.41 -15.77 -0.08
N GLY A 198 -14.01 -16.19 -1.21
CA GLY A 198 -15.34 -15.70 -1.63
C GLY A 198 -15.35 -14.30 -2.26
N ILE A 199 -14.19 -13.78 -2.67
CA ILE A 199 -14.05 -12.52 -3.41
C ILE A 199 -12.88 -12.63 -4.40
N GLY A 200 -13.10 -12.17 -5.63
CA GLY A 200 -12.12 -12.32 -6.71
C GLY A 200 -11.77 -13.77 -7.05
N GLN A 201 -10.70 -13.96 -7.80
CA GLN A 201 -10.03 -15.25 -8.00
C GLN A 201 -9.00 -15.54 -6.90
N ALA A 202 -8.44 -14.49 -6.30
CA ALA A 202 -7.63 -14.57 -5.08
C ALA A 202 -7.75 -13.23 -4.33
N ALA A 203 -7.64 -13.27 -3.00
CA ALA A 203 -7.63 -12.06 -2.19
C ALA A 203 -6.86 -12.27 -0.89
N SER A 204 -6.25 -11.20 -0.39
CA SER A 204 -5.46 -11.20 0.83
C SER A 204 -5.76 -9.95 1.65
N TRP A 205 -5.94 -10.11 2.95
CA TRP A 205 -6.12 -9.04 3.91
C TRP A 205 -4.80 -8.77 4.64
N ASN A 206 -4.35 -7.51 4.64
CA ASN A 206 -3.25 -7.04 5.48
C ASN A 206 -3.82 -6.31 6.70
N SER A 207 -3.70 -6.91 7.89
CA SER A 207 -4.22 -6.33 9.14
C SER A 207 -3.41 -5.15 9.67
N PHE A 208 -2.15 -5.00 9.26
CA PHE A 208 -1.32 -3.86 9.64
C PHE A 208 -1.77 -2.60 8.87
N GLU A 209 -2.09 -2.75 7.59
CA GLU A 209 -2.51 -1.65 6.71
C GLU A 209 -4.02 -1.39 6.71
N ASN A 210 -4.82 -2.28 7.34
CA ASN A 210 -6.27 -2.36 7.16
C ASN A 210 -6.68 -2.35 5.67
N ARG A 211 -5.98 -3.16 4.86
CA ARG A 211 -6.12 -3.17 3.41
C ARG A 211 -6.44 -4.56 2.88
N LEU A 212 -7.44 -4.63 2.01
CA LEU A 212 -7.79 -5.82 1.24
C LEU A 212 -7.22 -5.70 -0.17
N TYR A 213 -6.45 -6.68 -0.59
CA TYR A 213 -5.94 -6.84 -1.95
C TYR A 213 -6.77 -7.91 -2.66
N ILE A 214 -7.19 -7.64 -3.89
CA ILE A 214 -8.07 -8.52 -4.66
C ILE A 214 -7.49 -8.68 -6.06
N PHE A 215 -7.38 -9.92 -6.50
CA PHE A 215 -7.04 -10.29 -7.86
C PHE A 215 -8.29 -10.80 -8.58
N GLU A 216 -8.61 -10.19 -9.71
CA GLU A 216 -9.67 -10.63 -10.61
C GLU A 216 -9.19 -10.54 -12.06
N LYS A 217 -9.02 -11.69 -12.70
CA LYS A 217 -8.78 -11.84 -14.14
C LYS A 217 -7.59 -11.02 -14.67
N GLY A 218 -6.50 -10.97 -13.91
CA GLY A 218 -5.28 -10.25 -14.33
C GLY A 218 -5.24 -8.80 -13.87
N ILE A 219 -6.25 -8.32 -13.14
CA ILE A 219 -6.25 -7.00 -12.51
C ILE A 219 -6.16 -7.19 -11.00
N GLU A 220 -5.25 -6.43 -10.38
CA GLU A 220 -5.22 -6.21 -8.95
C GLU A 220 -5.86 -4.85 -8.64
N LEU A 221 -6.72 -4.86 -7.63
CA LEU A 221 -7.22 -3.68 -6.96
C LEU A 221 -7.07 -3.85 -5.45
N SER A 222 -6.94 -2.76 -4.72
CA SER A 222 -6.95 -2.83 -3.26
C SER A 222 -7.77 -1.72 -2.64
N VAL A 223 -8.35 -2.03 -1.48
CA VAL A 223 -9.20 -1.11 -0.74
C VAL A 223 -8.76 -1.02 0.71
N THR A 224 -8.70 0.19 1.23
CA THR A 224 -8.49 0.44 2.67
C THR A 224 -9.81 0.85 3.28
N VAL A 225 -10.17 0.23 4.40
CA VAL A 225 -11.35 0.57 5.19
C VAL A 225 -10.94 0.70 6.65
N ASP A 226 -11.13 1.89 7.21
CA ASP A 226 -10.88 2.21 8.62
C ASP A 226 -12.09 2.95 9.15
N LEU A 227 -13.11 2.19 9.56
CA LEU A 227 -14.38 2.72 10.08
C LEU A 227 -14.51 2.49 11.59
N SER A 228 -13.74 1.56 12.13
CA SER A 228 -13.73 1.17 13.55
C SER A 228 -12.30 0.84 14.01
N SER A 229 -12.06 0.80 15.32
CA SER A 229 -10.84 0.21 15.90
C SER A 229 -10.81 -1.31 15.81
N ASP A 230 -11.94 -1.96 15.50
CA ASP A 230 -12.02 -3.39 15.26
C ASP A 230 -11.57 -3.74 13.83
N SER A 231 -10.43 -4.42 13.72
CA SER A 231 -9.88 -4.87 12.44
C SER A 231 -10.77 -5.90 11.73
N GLN A 232 -11.53 -6.74 12.45
CA GLN A 232 -12.46 -7.70 11.81
C GLN A 232 -13.66 -6.99 11.21
N PHE A 233 -14.18 -5.96 11.88
CA PHE A 233 -15.21 -5.09 11.32
C PHE A 233 -14.72 -4.41 10.04
N ASN A 234 -13.52 -3.82 10.08
CA ASN A 234 -12.90 -3.17 8.91
C ASN A 234 -12.69 -4.17 7.76
N ARG A 235 -12.18 -5.37 8.05
CA ARG A 235 -12.01 -6.46 7.08
C ARG A 235 -13.34 -6.85 6.43
N LYS A 236 -14.40 -7.03 7.22
CA LYS A 236 -15.75 -7.35 6.71
C LYS A 236 -16.23 -6.25 5.75
N LYS A 237 -16.07 -4.99 6.12
CA LYS A 237 -16.45 -3.84 5.29
C LYS A 237 -15.59 -3.70 4.04
N ALA A 238 -14.30 -4.01 4.11
CA ALA A 238 -13.44 -4.08 2.94
C ALA A 238 -13.87 -5.17 1.94
N ILE A 239 -14.30 -6.34 2.44
CA ILE A 239 -14.84 -7.42 1.60
C ILE A 239 -16.17 -7.01 0.94
N GLU A 240 -17.06 -6.39 1.70
CA GLU A 240 -18.33 -5.84 1.19
C GLU A 240 -18.09 -4.82 0.07
N LEU A 241 -17.17 -3.87 0.31
CA LEU A 241 -16.76 -2.90 -0.70
C LEU A 241 -16.16 -3.57 -1.93
N GLY A 242 -15.19 -4.45 -1.76
CA GLY A 242 -14.55 -5.15 -2.88
C GLY A 242 -15.56 -5.91 -3.74
N LYS A 243 -16.55 -6.56 -3.12
CA LYS A 243 -17.65 -7.21 -3.87
C LYS A 243 -18.48 -6.20 -4.65
N SER A 244 -18.83 -5.06 -4.06
CA SER A 244 -19.55 -3.98 -4.74
C SER A 244 -18.77 -3.44 -5.94
N LEU A 245 -17.45 -3.24 -5.81
CA LEU A 245 -16.62 -2.73 -6.90
C LEU A 245 -16.48 -3.75 -8.03
N LEU A 246 -16.32 -5.04 -7.70
CA LEU A 246 -16.28 -6.10 -8.71
C LEU A 246 -17.63 -6.27 -9.44
N ALA A 247 -18.75 -6.02 -8.75
CA ALA A 247 -20.09 -6.10 -9.34
C ALA A 247 -20.32 -5.06 -10.44
N ALA A 248 -19.60 -3.93 -10.43
CA ALA A 248 -19.66 -2.93 -11.51
C ALA A 248 -19.17 -3.45 -12.88
N CYS A 249 -18.54 -4.62 -12.90
CA CYS A 249 -17.95 -5.25 -14.08
C CYS A 249 -18.42 -6.70 -14.29
N ARG A 250 -19.50 -7.11 -13.62
CA ARG A 250 -20.11 -8.44 -13.76
C ARG A 250 -21.40 -8.41 -14.55
#